data_AF-A0A7R9ZEE6-F1
#
_entry.id   AF-A0A7R9ZEE6-F1
#
_cell.length_a   1.000
_cell.length_b   1.000
_cell.length_c   1.000
_cell.angle_alpha   90.00
_cell.angle_beta   90.00
_cell.angle_gamma   90.00
#
_symmetry.space_group_name_H-M   'P 1'
#
loop_
_entity.id
_entity.type
_entity.pdbx_description
1 polymer ?
#
loop_
_entity_poly.entity_id
_entity_poly.type
_entity_poly.pdbx_seq_one_letter_code
_entity_poly.pdbx_strand_id
1 'polypeptide(L)'
;MTITKEIVDPMLSFITKVTAFRVSSKSQGKSIKAAAFASEDKLTAIAKQVNTALGEILPKAVYTMNLYLNSQSTREALIKPIKSNVAEAHAQIDAILDAEFPPGFSAKIGILDPARLAAAMEQ
;
A
#
# COMPACT_ATOMS: atom_id res chain seq x y z
N MET A 1 1.18 14.96 -7.33
CA MET A 1 1.00 14.01 -6.21
C MET A 1 -0.14 13.00 -6.47
N THR A 2 -0.52 12.75 -7.73
CA THR A 2 -1.70 11.94 -8.06
C THR A 2 -1.38 10.44 -8.15
N ILE A 3 -0.29 10.07 -8.83
CA ILE A 3 0.04 8.66 -9.14
C ILE A 3 0.22 7.78 -7.89
N THR A 4 1.08 8.18 -6.96
CA THR A 4 1.28 7.43 -5.70
C THR A 4 -0.04 7.24 -4.97
N LYS A 5 -0.82 8.32 -4.84
CA LYS A 5 -2.11 8.27 -4.15
C LYS A 5 -3.06 7.31 -4.88
N GLU A 6 -3.18 7.39 -6.20
CA GLU A 6 -4.02 6.47 -6.97
C GLU A 6 -3.68 4.99 -6.74
N ILE A 7 -2.39 4.66 -6.52
CA ILE A 7 -1.95 3.30 -6.23
C ILE A 7 -2.32 2.88 -4.80
N VAL A 8 -2.05 3.71 -3.80
CA VAL A 8 -2.12 3.32 -2.37
C VAL A 8 -3.28 3.92 -1.58
N ASP A 9 -4.21 4.66 -2.19
CA ASP A 9 -5.33 5.31 -1.50
C ASP A 9 -6.14 4.34 -0.61
N PRO A 10 -6.46 3.09 -1.04
CA PRO A 10 -7.14 2.13 -0.18
C PRO A 10 -6.35 1.82 1.10
N MET A 11 -5.02 1.74 1.01
CA MET A 11 -4.16 1.51 2.18
C MET A 11 -4.15 2.73 3.11
N LEU A 12 -3.98 3.93 2.55
CA LEU A 12 -3.96 5.17 3.33
C LEU A 12 -5.30 5.41 4.05
N SER A 13 -6.42 5.11 3.38
CA SER A 13 -7.76 5.15 3.97
C SER A 13 -7.89 4.18 5.14
N PHE A 14 -7.35 2.96 5.01
CA PHE A 14 -7.33 1.98 6.09
C PHE A 14 -6.46 2.45 7.27
N ILE A 15 -5.25 2.92 7.02
CA ILE A 15 -4.34 3.47 8.05
C ILE A 15 -5.01 4.61 8.81
N THR A 16 -5.71 5.49 8.10
CA THR A 16 -6.48 6.59 8.70
C THR A 16 -7.60 6.07 9.60
N LYS A 17 -8.35 5.04 9.16
CA LYS A 17 -9.41 4.39 9.97
C LYS A 17 -8.83 3.72 11.22
N VAL A 18 -7.70 3.03 11.10
CA VAL A 18 -7.00 2.42 12.24
C VAL A 18 -6.56 3.49 13.23
N THR A 19 -5.97 4.59 12.75
CA THR A 19 -5.53 5.70 13.59
C THR A 19 -6.72 6.32 14.34
N ALA A 20 -7.80 6.63 13.63
CA ALA A 20 -9.03 7.15 14.23
C ALA A 20 -9.63 6.18 15.25
N PHE A 21 -9.63 4.88 14.96
CA PHE A 21 -10.09 3.84 15.88
C PHE A 21 -9.27 3.81 17.16
N ARG A 22 -7.93 3.81 17.05
CA ARG A 22 -7.00 3.78 18.20
C ARG A 22 -7.09 5.03 19.07
N VAL A 23 -7.32 6.21 18.48
CA VAL A 23 -7.47 7.47 19.21
C VAL A 23 -8.86 7.61 19.86
N SER A 24 -9.88 6.89 19.35
CA SER A 24 -11.23 7.00 19.89
C SER A 24 -11.35 6.42 21.30
N SER A 25 -11.89 7.18 22.24
CA SER A 25 -12.07 6.74 23.64
C SER A 25 -12.97 5.51 23.79
N LYS A 26 -13.91 5.31 22.86
CA LYS A 26 -14.81 4.13 22.83
C LYS A 26 -14.10 2.83 22.44
N SER A 27 -12.92 2.94 21.84
CA SER A 27 -12.14 1.80 21.33
C SER A 27 -10.74 1.74 21.94
N GLN A 28 -10.45 2.55 22.95
CA GLN A 28 -9.19 2.53 23.67
C GLN A 28 -8.96 1.13 24.27
N GLY A 29 -7.84 0.50 23.88
CA GLY A 29 -7.49 -0.87 24.29
C GLY A 29 -8.24 -2.00 23.56
N LYS A 30 -9.10 -1.69 22.58
CA LYS A 30 -9.73 -2.72 21.73
C LYS A 30 -8.81 -3.06 20.56
N SER A 31 -8.71 -4.35 20.24
CA SER A 31 -8.02 -4.81 19.03
C SER A 31 -8.77 -4.34 17.78
N ILE A 32 -8.02 -3.95 16.75
CA ILE A 32 -8.59 -3.58 15.45
C ILE A 32 -9.28 -4.76 14.77
N LYS A 33 -8.91 -6.01 15.12
CA LYS A 33 -9.51 -7.24 14.60
C LYS A 33 -11.02 -7.32 14.89
N ALA A 34 -11.48 -6.67 15.95
CA ALA A 34 -12.91 -6.60 16.29
C ALA A 34 -13.68 -5.55 15.45
N ALA A 35 -12.99 -4.70 14.70
CA ALA A 35 -13.63 -3.67 13.90
C ALA A 35 -14.10 -4.22 12.55
N ALA A 36 -15.32 -3.88 12.13
CA ALA A 36 -15.92 -4.36 10.89
C ALA A 36 -15.12 -3.98 9.62
N PHE A 37 -14.34 -2.89 9.67
CA PHE A 37 -13.50 -2.47 8.53
C PHE A 37 -12.22 -3.30 8.39
N ALA A 38 -11.85 -4.08 9.41
CA ALA A 38 -10.66 -4.94 9.44
C ALA A 38 -11.01 -6.42 9.26
N SER A 39 -12.20 -6.73 8.71
CA SER A 39 -12.52 -8.10 8.32
C SER A 39 -11.61 -8.59 7.19
N GLU A 40 -11.36 -9.90 7.15
CA GLU A 40 -10.48 -10.51 6.15
C GLU A 40 -10.88 -10.17 4.70
N ASP A 41 -12.18 -10.18 4.39
CA ASP A 41 -12.69 -9.82 3.06
C ASP A 41 -12.36 -8.37 2.69
N LYS A 42 -12.45 -7.43 3.65
CA LYS A 42 -12.14 -6.01 3.41
C LYS A 42 -10.66 -5.79 3.22
N LEU A 43 -9.83 -6.45 4.01
CA LEU A 43 -8.38 -6.37 3.91
C LEU A 43 -7.87 -7.00 2.60
N THR A 44 -8.44 -8.14 2.20
CA THR A 44 -8.17 -8.78 0.90
C THR A 44 -8.59 -7.88 -0.26
N ALA A 45 -9.74 -7.22 -0.16
CA ALA A 45 -10.18 -6.27 -1.18
C ALA A 45 -9.23 -5.06 -1.30
N ILE A 46 -8.74 -4.53 -0.17
CA ILE A 46 -7.74 -3.46 -0.15
C ILE A 46 -6.46 -3.91 -0.86
N ALA A 47 -5.90 -5.06 -0.47
CA ALA A 47 -4.67 -5.58 -1.07
C ALA A 47 -4.84 -5.83 -2.58
N LYS A 48 -5.95 -6.43 -2.99
CA LYS A 48 -6.26 -6.66 -4.40
C LYS A 48 -6.33 -5.35 -5.19
N GLN A 49 -7.05 -4.34 -4.69
CA GLN A 49 -7.17 -3.04 -5.36
C GLN A 49 -5.80 -2.39 -5.56
N VAL A 50 -4.96 -2.41 -4.53
CA VAL A 50 -3.62 -1.82 -4.56
C VAL A 50 -2.71 -2.58 -5.50
N ASN A 51 -2.73 -3.92 -5.49
CA ASN A 51 -1.92 -4.74 -6.39
C ASN A 51 -2.32 -4.55 -7.85
N THR A 52 -3.63 -4.44 -8.14
CA THR A 52 -4.12 -4.11 -9.48
C THR A 52 -3.68 -2.71 -9.90
N ALA A 53 -3.88 -1.70 -9.04
CA ALA A 53 -3.46 -0.33 -9.33
C ALA A 53 -1.94 -0.22 -9.53
N LEU A 54 -1.15 -0.96 -8.74
CA LEU A 54 0.29 -1.03 -8.90
C LEU A 54 0.68 -1.60 -10.26
N GLY A 55 0.07 -2.71 -10.67
CA GLY A 55 0.36 -3.37 -11.96
C GLY A 55 -0.14 -2.61 -13.20
N GLU A 56 -1.06 -1.66 -13.05
CA GLU A 56 -1.61 -0.89 -14.18
C GLU A 56 -1.06 0.54 -14.25
N ILE A 57 -1.03 1.24 -13.12
CA ILE A 57 -0.75 2.68 -13.08
C ILE A 57 0.76 2.94 -13.13
N LEU A 58 1.55 2.18 -12.35
CA LEU A 58 3.00 2.40 -12.27
C LEU A 58 3.69 2.13 -13.62
N PRO A 59 3.46 1.01 -14.32
CA PRO A 59 4.06 0.78 -15.63
C PRO A 59 3.64 1.83 -16.67
N LYS A 60 2.37 2.27 -16.65
CA LYS A 60 1.90 3.35 -17.53
C LYS A 60 2.62 4.67 -17.28
N ALA A 61 2.88 5.00 -16.01
CA ALA A 61 3.65 6.18 -15.64
C ALA A 61 5.10 6.08 -16.13
N VAL A 62 5.76 4.93 -15.91
CA VAL A 62 7.13 4.67 -16.37
C VAL A 62 7.22 4.76 -17.89
N TYR A 63 6.30 4.13 -18.61
CA TYR A 63 6.22 4.21 -20.07
C TYR A 63 6.10 5.66 -20.56
N THR A 64 5.19 6.43 -19.95
CA THR A 64 5.00 7.85 -20.29
C THR A 64 6.26 8.66 -20.02
N MET A 65 6.93 8.44 -18.88
CA MET A 65 8.21 9.08 -18.57
C MET A 65 9.29 8.74 -19.60
N ASN A 66 9.36 7.48 -20.05
CA ASN A 66 10.32 7.05 -21.08
C ASN A 66 10.05 7.70 -22.44
N LEU A 67 8.78 7.93 -22.80
CA LEU A 67 8.41 8.58 -24.07
C LEU A 67 8.78 10.07 -24.11
N TYR A 68 8.60 10.79 -23.00
CA TYR A 68 8.68 12.25 -22.99
C TYR A 68 9.94 12.81 -22.33
N LEU A 69 10.64 12.03 -21.51
CA LEU A 69 11.83 12.48 -20.78
C LEU A 69 13.07 11.77 -21.32
N ASN A 70 13.97 12.52 -21.95
CA ASN A 70 15.21 11.97 -22.50
C ASN A 70 16.24 11.62 -21.42
N SER A 71 16.28 12.40 -20.34
CA SER A 71 17.27 12.23 -19.27
C SER A 71 16.91 11.09 -18.32
N GLN A 72 17.77 10.07 -18.25
CA GLN A 72 17.63 8.97 -17.29
C GLN A 72 17.60 9.46 -15.84
N SER A 73 18.50 10.37 -15.47
CA SER A 73 18.56 10.90 -14.10
C SER A 73 17.28 11.64 -13.72
N THR A 74 16.64 12.31 -14.67
CA THR A 74 15.34 12.96 -14.46
C THR A 74 14.22 11.94 -14.24
N ARG A 75 14.18 10.86 -15.04
CA ARG A 75 13.21 9.77 -14.85
C ARG A 75 13.38 9.11 -13.49
N GLU A 76 14.62 8.81 -13.10
CA GLU A 76 14.95 8.23 -11.80
C GLU A 76 14.54 9.14 -10.64
N ALA A 77 14.84 10.44 -10.74
CA ALA A 77 14.46 11.43 -9.73
C ALA A 77 12.94 11.52 -9.53
N LEU A 78 12.15 11.28 -10.59
CA LEU A 78 10.68 11.31 -10.52
C LEU A 78 10.07 9.99 -10.04
N ILE A 79 10.62 8.84 -10.44
CA ILE A 79 10.05 7.53 -10.11
C ILE A 79 10.42 7.05 -8.70
N LYS A 80 11.63 7.40 -8.22
CA LYS A 80 12.11 7.01 -6.89
C LYS A 80 11.16 7.39 -5.75
N PRO A 81 10.65 8.63 -5.63
CA PRO A 81 9.70 8.97 -4.58
C PRO A 81 8.37 8.22 -4.72
N ILE A 82 7.94 7.88 -5.93
CA ILE A 82 6.72 7.08 -6.14
C ILE A 82 6.91 5.67 -5.57
N LYS A 83 7.99 4.97 -5.95
CA LYS A 83 8.32 3.63 -5.44
C LYS A 83 8.51 3.62 -3.92
N SER A 84 9.23 4.60 -3.39
CA SER A 84 9.49 4.73 -1.95
C SER A 84 8.18 4.87 -1.16
N ASN A 85 7.27 5.74 -1.60
CA ASN A 85 6.00 5.96 -0.90
C ASN A 85 5.07 4.74 -1.00
N VAL A 86 5.09 4.00 -2.11
CA VAL A 86 4.34 2.74 -2.25
C VAL A 86 4.87 1.70 -1.27
N ALA A 87 6.19 1.56 -1.15
CA ALA A 87 6.84 0.68 -0.20
C ALA A 87 6.51 1.05 1.25
N GLU A 88 6.52 2.34 1.58
CA GLU A 88 6.16 2.83 2.91
C GLU A 88 4.72 2.48 3.28
N ALA A 89 3.76 2.67 2.36
CA ALA A 89 2.36 2.33 2.62
C ALA A 89 2.16 0.83 2.89
N HIS A 90 2.87 -0.04 2.15
CA HIS A 90 2.85 -1.48 2.39
C HIS A 90 3.44 -1.82 3.76
N ALA A 91 4.61 -1.26 4.09
CA ALA A 91 5.26 -1.50 5.38
C ALA A 91 4.40 -1.04 6.58
N GLN A 92 3.70 0.08 6.45
CA GLN A 92 2.79 0.56 7.50
C GLN A 92 1.60 -0.38 7.72
N ILE A 93 0.98 -0.88 6.64
CA ILE A 93 -0.10 -1.87 6.77
C ILE A 93 0.43 -3.18 7.35
N ASP A 94 1.56 -3.67 6.87
CA ASP A 94 2.14 -4.93 7.33
C ASP A 94 2.42 -4.87 8.84
N ALA A 95 3.03 -3.78 9.32
CA ALA A 95 3.25 -3.55 10.75
C ALA A 95 1.95 -3.48 11.57
N ILE A 96 0.86 -2.92 11.02
CA ILE A 96 -0.46 -2.90 11.67
C ILE A 96 -1.02 -4.32 11.77
N LEU A 97 -0.88 -5.12 10.72
CA LEU A 97 -1.42 -6.47 10.65
C LEU A 97 -0.64 -7.45 11.52
N ASP A 98 0.69 -7.40 11.50
CA ASP A 98 1.56 -8.24 12.34
C ASP A 98 1.33 -8.03 13.84
N ALA A 99 0.92 -6.82 14.24
CA ALA A 99 0.62 -6.51 15.63
C ALA A 99 -0.72 -7.10 16.13
N GLU A 100 -1.66 -7.42 15.23
CA GLU A 100 -3.07 -7.66 15.59
C GLU A 100 -3.62 -8.98 15.04
N PHE A 101 -2.93 -9.58 14.07
CA PHE A 101 -3.31 -10.82 13.39
C PHE A 101 -2.21 -11.88 13.53
N PRO A 102 -2.54 -13.17 13.34
CA PRO A 102 -1.54 -14.23 13.40
C PRO A 102 -0.43 -14.06 12.34
N PRO A 103 0.78 -14.58 12.59
CA PRO A 103 1.86 -14.56 11.62
C PRO A 103 1.43 -15.12 10.26
N GLY A 104 1.85 -14.47 9.16
CA GLY A 104 1.52 -14.88 7.80
C GLY A 104 0.14 -14.42 7.31
N PHE A 105 -0.63 -13.69 8.12
CA PHE A 105 -1.92 -13.15 7.70
C PHE A 105 -1.80 -12.13 6.56
N SER A 106 -0.81 -11.21 6.61
CA SER A 106 -0.55 -10.25 5.52
C SER A 106 -0.34 -10.94 4.17
N ALA A 107 0.47 -12.01 4.15
CA ALA A 107 0.70 -12.80 2.94
C ALA A 107 -0.58 -13.52 2.46
N LYS A 108 -1.40 -14.04 3.39
CA LYS A 108 -2.67 -14.71 3.09
C LYS A 108 -3.64 -13.78 2.35
N ILE A 109 -3.77 -12.53 2.79
CA ILE A 109 -4.69 -11.55 2.19
C ILE A 109 -4.12 -10.86 0.95
N GLY A 110 -2.86 -11.15 0.60
CA GLY A 110 -2.22 -10.65 -0.62
C GLY A 110 -1.45 -9.34 -0.47
N ILE A 111 -1.08 -8.92 0.74
CA ILE A 111 -0.08 -7.85 0.91
C ILE A 111 1.27 -8.37 0.42
N LEU A 112 1.92 -7.61 -0.45
CA LEU A 112 3.22 -7.98 -1.00
C LEU A 112 4.32 -7.75 0.04
N ASP A 113 5.15 -8.77 0.27
CA ASP A 113 6.39 -8.61 1.03
C ASP A 113 7.38 -7.69 0.29
N PRO A 114 8.40 -7.15 0.98
CA PRO A 114 9.33 -6.19 0.39
C PRO A 114 10.02 -6.68 -0.90
N ALA A 115 10.34 -7.98 -1.00
CA ALA A 115 11.02 -8.52 -2.18
C ALA A 115 10.06 -8.61 -3.37
N ARG A 116 8.84 -9.11 -3.15
CA ARG A 116 7.81 -9.19 -4.19
C ARG A 116 7.33 -7.81 -4.63
N LEU A 117 7.24 -6.87 -3.70
CA LEU A 117 6.87 -5.48 -4.00
C LEU A 117 7.95 -4.81 -4.86
N ALA A 118 9.23 -4.97 -4.50
CA ALA A 118 10.34 -4.47 -5.30
C ALA A 118 10.28 -5.05 -6.72
N ALA A 119 10.11 -6.38 -6.85
CA ALA A 119 9.97 -7.02 -8.15
C ALA A 119 8.78 -6.50 -8.97
N ALA A 120 7.64 -6.22 -8.33
CA ALA A 120 6.46 -5.66 -8.98
C ALA A 120 6.65 -4.21 -9.46
N MET A 121 7.54 -3.45 -8.81
CA MET A 121 7.85 -2.05 -9.18
C MET A 121 8.93 -1.92 -10.26
N GLU A 122 9.65 -2.99 -10.59
CA GLU A 122 10.65 -3.02 -11.67
C GLU A 122 10.08 -3.52 -13.02
N GLN A 123 8.79 -3.85 -13.06
CA GLN A 123 8.05 -4.18 -14.29
C GLN A 123 7.66 -2.91 -15.06
#